data_AF-A0A957FH81-F1
#
_entry.id   AF-A0A957FH81-F1
#
_cell.length_a   1.000
_cell.length_b   1.000
_cell.length_c   1.000
_cell.angle_alpha   90.00
_cell.angle_beta   90.00
_cell.angle_gamma   90.00
#
_symmetry.space_group_name_H-M   'P 1'
#
loop_
_entity.id
_entity.type
_entity.pdbx_description
1 polymer ?
#
loop_
_entity_poly.entity_id
_entity_poly.type
_entity_poly.pdbx_seq_one_letter_code
_entity_poly.pdbx_strand_id
1 'polypeptide(L)'
;EPALGWAYTGFLAELANNPDMTGADLGRFIVESYIEKDQRIVDEAARAEFAGRGSPLGGLFSSLLGGSAPSAAQLTQQLEQNITLTAVDLAVMPTLVDSLNNLAFVLQDANQATVAQARNYAQSFTSVFGQNVPPAYIDLGSFVQLLAQNSGSVAVSQATDDVLAAMNQAIIAEKHGPNKDGANGISIYFPNSQLYQNPVTGPQSYTAVARRFAEATLWDDYLAYHYTGRAFDFTPTELAVPDANAAVTAPGSGQIAISELTLSDNVAAPGAPVLLSADISGNNIGYAYLWVGFYDEQANSIFVADTDYLDSADSRTIDGVTYPDWGTGDFTLEFEWEPLMFAVSDGTNSVLTALTPQSYGAAPEEALYTTDGFYTYADDGETRYARLLFQNGVLRQVFGFNGTSETGAPREIIPQPGDTFTVLEQWWDLDARGQVVQRTTQEGGTLTFGDQMFTWEELDAAAGDYVVGFIIEDLDGNQVEAYATVTVR
;
A
#
# COMPACT_ATOMS: atom_id res chain seq x y z
N GLU A 1 13.10 -3.15 1.48
CA GLU A 1 14.36 -2.48 1.86
C GLU A 1 14.86 -1.65 0.68
N PRO A 2 15.42 -0.46 0.94
CA PRO A 2 16.02 0.38 -0.08
C PRO A 2 17.24 -0.30 -0.68
N ALA A 3 17.54 0.01 -1.94
CA ALA A 3 18.64 -0.54 -2.71
C ALA A 3 20.01 -0.16 -2.13
N LEU A 4 20.05 0.93 -1.37
CA LEU A 4 21.21 1.31 -0.56
C LEU A 4 21.60 0.18 0.41
N GLY A 5 20.63 -0.55 0.96
CA GLY A 5 20.88 -1.51 2.03
C GLY A 5 21.20 -0.79 3.35
N TRP A 6 22.03 -1.41 4.18
CA TRP A 6 22.33 -0.91 5.53
C TRP A 6 23.63 -0.09 5.54
N ALA A 7 23.79 0.76 6.55
CA ALA A 7 24.98 1.59 6.75
C ALA A 7 26.18 0.79 7.28
N TYR A 8 26.63 -0.24 6.53
CA TYR A 8 27.65 -1.22 6.94
C TYR A 8 28.93 -0.57 7.46
N THR A 9 29.47 0.43 6.75
CA THR A 9 30.68 1.14 7.20
C THR A 9 30.46 1.81 8.55
N GLY A 10 29.29 2.42 8.77
CA GLY A 10 28.94 3.09 10.02
C GLY A 10 28.90 2.12 11.20
N PHE A 11 28.01 1.13 11.16
CA PHE A 11 27.81 0.25 12.33
C PHE A 11 28.94 -0.75 12.55
N LEU A 12 29.66 -1.17 11.50
CA LEU A 12 30.84 -2.03 11.68
C LEU A 12 32.03 -1.25 12.25
N ALA A 13 32.19 0.03 11.90
CA ALA A 13 33.22 0.87 12.51
C ALA A 13 32.93 1.11 14.00
N GLU A 14 31.67 1.36 14.36
CA GLU A 14 31.26 1.50 15.77
C GLU A 14 31.54 0.22 16.56
N LEU A 15 31.22 -0.95 15.99
CA LEU A 15 31.52 -2.26 16.59
C LEU A 15 33.02 -2.51 16.75
N ALA A 16 33.83 -2.15 15.75
CA ALA A 16 35.28 -2.30 15.82
C ALA A 16 35.92 -1.38 16.87
N ASN A 17 35.39 -0.17 17.04
CA ASN A 17 35.87 0.79 18.03
C ASN A 17 35.41 0.44 19.46
N ASN A 18 34.25 -0.22 19.59
CA ASN A 18 33.66 -0.58 20.87
C ASN A 18 33.30 -2.09 20.89
N PRO A 19 34.28 -3.00 20.89
CA PRO A 19 34.03 -4.44 20.78
C PRO A 19 33.28 -5.04 21.98
N ASP A 20 33.20 -4.32 23.09
CA ASP A 20 32.49 -4.73 24.31
C ASP A 20 31.00 -4.31 24.31
N MET A 21 30.50 -3.69 23.24
CA MET A 21 29.08 -3.29 23.15
C MET A 21 28.14 -4.50 23.23
N THR A 22 26.97 -4.31 23.83
CA THR A 22 25.97 -5.38 23.88
C THR A 22 25.29 -5.55 22.51
N GLY A 23 24.62 -6.68 22.29
CA GLY A 23 23.79 -6.87 21.11
C GLY A 23 22.65 -5.83 21.01
N ALA A 24 22.16 -5.34 22.15
CA ALA A 24 21.15 -4.27 22.18
C ALA A 24 21.74 -2.91 21.75
N ASP A 25 22.95 -2.58 22.20
CA ASP A 25 23.63 -1.36 21.77
C ASP A 25 23.95 -1.39 20.28
N LEU A 26 24.43 -2.53 19.77
CA LEU A 26 24.66 -2.71 18.34
C LEU A 26 23.35 -2.61 17.53
N GLY A 27 22.29 -3.28 17.98
CA GLY A 27 20.97 -3.25 17.33
C GLY A 27 20.40 -1.84 17.26
N ARG A 28 20.48 -1.08 18.36
CA ARG A 28 20.11 0.34 18.40
C ARG A 28 20.89 1.13 17.37
N PHE A 29 22.22 0.97 17.35
CA PHE A 29 23.06 1.72 16.43
C PHE A 29 22.79 1.36 14.96
N ILE A 30 22.51 0.10 14.64
CA ILE A 30 22.11 -0.32 13.29
C ILE A 30 20.87 0.47 12.84
N VAL A 31 19.84 0.57 13.69
CA VAL A 31 18.60 1.30 13.38
C VAL A 31 18.85 2.80 13.27
N GLU A 32 19.51 3.42 14.25
CA GLU A 32 19.80 4.86 14.24
C GLU A 32 20.70 5.27 13.07
N SER A 33 21.62 4.39 12.66
CA SER A 33 22.54 4.64 11.54
C SER A 33 21.90 4.41 10.16
N TYR A 34 20.72 3.79 10.12
CA TYR A 34 20.10 3.35 8.89
C TYR A 34 19.84 4.54 7.96
N ILE A 35 20.31 4.40 6.71
CA ILE A 35 20.47 5.48 5.73
C ILE A 35 21.51 6.52 6.16
N GLU A 36 21.29 7.26 7.25
CA GLU A 36 22.06 8.44 7.66
C GLU A 36 23.58 8.27 7.68
N LYS A 37 24.10 7.10 8.07
CA LYS A 37 25.54 6.83 8.17
C LYS A 37 26.07 5.94 7.05
N ASP A 38 25.32 5.74 5.96
CA ASP A 38 25.84 5.05 4.79
C ASP A 38 26.99 5.85 4.18
N GLN A 39 28.03 5.14 3.71
CA GLN A 39 29.20 5.77 3.11
C GLN A 39 28.83 6.66 1.91
N ARG A 40 27.84 6.26 1.11
CA ARG A 40 27.33 7.03 -0.04
C ARG A 40 26.57 8.28 0.38
N ILE A 41 26.28 8.45 1.67
CA ILE A 41 25.68 9.66 2.23
C ILE A 41 26.74 10.52 2.91
N VAL A 42 27.56 9.95 3.79
CA VAL A 42 28.46 10.76 4.64
C VAL A 42 29.75 11.19 3.95
N ASP A 43 30.25 10.40 2.98
CA ASP A 43 31.45 10.75 2.23
C ASP A 43 31.10 11.57 0.98
N GLU A 44 31.76 12.71 0.83
CA GLU A 44 31.44 13.65 -0.25
C GLU A 44 31.72 13.08 -1.65
N ALA A 45 32.79 12.30 -1.82
CA ALA A 45 33.14 11.71 -3.10
C ALA A 45 32.18 10.57 -3.46
N ALA A 46 31.90 9.68 -2.51
CA ALA A 46 30.93 8.60 -2.70
C ALA A 46 29.51 9.14 -2.94
N ARG A 47 29.11 10.21 -2.24
CA ARG A 47 27.84 10.89 -2.46
C ARG A 47 27.77 11.52 -3.85
N ALA A 48 28.85 12.15 -4.30
CA ALA A 48 28.95 12.73 -5.63
C ALA A 48 28.98 11.67 -6.74
N GLU A 49 29.41 10.43 -6.47
CA GLU A 49 29.30 9.31 -7.41
C GLU A 49 27.87 8.75 -7.44
N PHE A 50 27.27 8.55 -6.26
CA PHE A 50 25.94 7.95 -6.12
C PHE A 50 24.80 8.86 -6.62
N ALA A 51 24.82 10.13 -6.25
CA ALA A 51 23.83 11.14 -6.64
C ALA A 51 24.41 12.15 -7.65
N GLY A 52 25.46 11.75 -8.37
CA GLY A 52 26.23 12.58 -9.29
C GLY A 52 25.51 13.00 -10.55
N ARG A 53 26.11 13.93 -11.29
CA ARG A 53 25.59 14.39 -12.59
C ARG A 53 25.59 13.23 -13.60
N GLY A 54 24.50 13.09 -14.35
CA GLY A 54 24.36 12.07 -15.40
C GLY A 54 23.73 10.77 -14.94
N SER A 55 23.09 10.74 -13.77
CA SER A 55 22.16 9.66 -13.37
C SER A 55 20.76 10.24 -13.14
N PRO A 56 19.68 9.45 -13.32
CA PRO A 56 18.32 9.88 -13.01
C PRO A 56 18.18 10.47 -11.60
N LEU A 57 18.81 9.85 -10.60
CA LEU A 57 18.80 10.33 -9.21
C LEU A 57 19.52 11.68 -9.07
N GLY A 58 20.66 11.87 -9.73
CA GLY A 58 21.32 13.18 -9.78
C GLY A 58 20.49 14.24 -10.49
N GLY A 59 19.73 13.84 -11.52
CA GLY A 59 18.77 14.69 -12.20
C GLY A 59 17.65 15.19 -11.31
N LEU A 60 17.05 14.29 -10.52
CA LEU A 60 16.05 14.63 -9.50
C LEU A 60 16.57 15.74 -8.58
N PHE A 61 17.78 15.61 -8.04
CA PHE A 61 18.37 16.64 -7.17
C PHE A 61 18.72 17.91 -7.93
N SER A 62 19.19 17.81 -9.18
CA SER A 62 19.46 19.00 -10.00
C SER A 62 18.19 19.82 -10.22
N SER A 63 17.04 19.16 -10.46
CA SER A 63 15.74 19.81 -10.61
C SER A 63 15.29 20.46 -9.30
N LEU A 64 15.35 19.72 -8.19
CA LEU A 64 14.90 20.20 -6.87
C LEU A 64 15.81 21.28 -6.26
N LEU A 65 17.11 21.27 -6.56
CA LEU A 65 18.13 22.10 -5.90
C LEU A 65 18.82 23.11 -6.84
N GLY A 66 18.30 23.30 -8.05
CA GLY A 66 18.83 24.28 -9.01
C GLY A 66 20.25 23.97 -9.49
N GLY A 67 20.57 22.69 -9.75
CA GLY A 67 21.84 22.25 -10.31
C GLY A 67 22.99 22.02 -9.31
N SER A 68 22.70 22.12 -8.01
CA SER A 68 23.66 21.80 -6.94
C SER A 68 23.65 20.32 -6.60
N ALA A 69 24.81 19.77 -6.22
CA ALA A 69 24.87 18.42 -5.67
C ALA A 69 24.12 18.38 -4.32
N PRO A 70 23.41 17.29 -3.99
CA PRO A 70 22.69 17.20 -2.73
C PRO A 70 23.65 17.15 -1.54
N SER A 71 23.27 17.83 -0.47
CA SER A 71 23.85 17.60 0.86
C SER A 71 23.50 16.21 1.38
N ALA A 72 24.23 15.74 2.40
CA ALA A 72 23.88 14.50 3.10
C ALA A 72 22.41 14.51 3.56
N ALA A 73 21.98 15.60 4.20
CA ALA A 73 20.62 15.74 4.71
C ALA A 73 19.55 15.66 3.60
N GLN A 74 19.79 16.26 2.44
CA GLN A 74 18.85 16.21 1.31
C GLN A 74 18.78 14.81 0.69
N LEU A 75 19.92 14.13 0.55
CA LEU A 75 19.95 12.77 0.04
C LEU A 75 19.27 11.80 1.02
N THR A 76 19.57 11.93 2.32
CA THR A 76 18.91 11.19 3.39
C THR A 76 17.40 11.38 3.33
N GLN A 77 16.90 12.63 3.29
CA GLN A 77 15.47 12.90 3.25
C GLN A 77 14.76 12.22 2.08
N GLN A 78 15.40 12.12 0.92
CA GLN A 78 14.85 11.43 -0.25
C GLN A 78 14.88 9.89 -0.08
N LEU A 79 15.95 9.32 0.49
CA LEU A 79 16.10 7.88 0.64
C LEU A 79 15.31 7.31 1.83
N GLU A 80 14.94 8.16 2.80
CA GLU A 80 14.16 7.77 3.97
C GLU A 80 12.65 7.78 3.72
N GLN A 81 12.16 8.18 2.54
CA GLN A 81 10.72 8.34 2.29
C GLN A 81 9.91 7.07 2.59
N ASN A 82 10.35 5.90 2.09
CA ASN A 82 9.65 4.62 2.24
C ASN A 82 10.54 3.55 2.89
N ILE A 83 11.01 3.80 4.12
CA ILE A 83 11.81 2.83 4.89
C ILE A 83 11.11 2.44 6.19
N THR A 84 11.49 1.27 6.70
CA THR A 84 11.18 0.81 8.07
C THR A 84 12.32 -0.09 8.54
N LEU A 85 12.80 0.06 9.77
CA LEU A 85 13.76 -0.84 10.40
C LEU A 85 13.60 -0.85 11.92
N THR A 86 13.64 -2.03 12.53
CA THR A 86 13.41 -2.19 13.97
C THR A 86 14.38 -3.20 14.57
N ALA A 87 14.90 -2.89 15.76
CA ALA A 87 15.67 -3.80 16.59
C ALA A 87 14.81 -4.21 17.79
N VAL A 88 14.70 -5.52 18.05
CA VAL A 88 13.83 -6.09 19.08
C VAL A 88 14.63 -6.92 20.07
N ASP A 89 14.37 -6.76 21.37
CA ASP A 89 14.89 -7.58 22.45
C ASP A 89 14.12 -8.91 22.54
N LEU A 90 14.76 -9.98 22.09
CA LEU A 90 14.18 -11.33 22.14
C LEU A 90 13.91 -11.84 23.56
N ALA A 91 14.55 -11.28 24.58
CA ALA A 91 14.29 -11.66 25.97
C ALA A 91 12.93 -11.15 26.48
N VAL A 92 12.39 -10.10 25.86
CA VAL A 92 11.09 -9.50 26.20
C VAL A 92 9.94 -10.11 25.38
N MET A 93 10.23 -10.81 24.29
CA MET A 93 9.22 -11.44 23.43
C MET A 93 8.20 -12.33 24.16
N PRO A 94 8.55 -13.10 25.22
CA PRO A 94 7.53 -13.83 25.98
C PRO A 94 6.44 -12.92 26.56
N THR A 95 6.78 -11.73 27.07
CA THR A 95 5.82 -10.75 27.59
C THR A 95 4.90 -10.23 26.50
N LEU A 96 5.44 -9.96 25.30
CA LEU A 96 4.65 -9.52 24.15
C LEU A 96 3.73 -10.64 23.63
N VAL A 97 4.20 -11.89 23.66
CA VAL A 97 3.38 -13.05 23.34
C VAL A 97 2.23 -13.21 24.34
N ASP A 98 2.50 -13.04 25.63
CA ASP A 98 1.46 -13.14 26.67
C ASP A 98 0.38 -12.04 26.51
N SER A 99 0.78 -10.79 26.22
CA SER A 99 -0.18 -9.71 25.97
C SER A 99 -0.95 -9.90 24.66
N LEU A 100 -0.31 -10.38 23.60
CA LEU A 100 -0.98 -10.74 22.35
C LEU A 100 -1.99 -11.87 22.55
N ASN A 101 -1.66 -12.88 23.35
CA ASN A 101 -2.57 -13.99 23.68
C ASN A 101 -3.79 -13.49 24.48
N ASN A 102 -3.57 -12.58 25.43
CA ASN A 102 -4.66 -11.92 26.15
C ASN A 102 -5.57 -11.12 25.20
N LEU A 103 -4.98 -10.33 24.29
CA LEU A 103 -5.75 -9.61 23.27
C LEU A 103 -6.55 -10.56 22.39
N ALA A 104 -5.91 -11.58 21.81
CA ALA A 104 -6.57 -12.60 20.97
C ALA A 104 -7.78 -13.22 21.68
N PHE A 105 -7.63 -13.59 22.95
CA PHE A 105 -8.71 -14.16 23.75
C PHE A 105 -9.84 -13.17 24.02
N VAL A 106 -9.53 -11.93 24.40
CA VAL A 106 -10.52 -10.87 24.65
C VAL A 106 -11.27 -10.48 23.37
N LEU A 107 -10.62 -10.54 22.21
CA LEU A 107 -11.25 -10.24 20.92
C LEU A 107 -12.37 -11.23 20.57
N GLN A 108 -12.48 -12.40 21.21
CA GLN A 108 -13.62 -13.29 21.02
C GLN A 108 -14.96 -12.58 21.37
N ASP A 109 -14.95 -11.77 22.43
CA ASP A 109 -16.14 -11.04 22.89
C ASP A 109 -16.33 -9.68 22.19
N ALA A 110 -15.42 -9.29 21.30
CA ALA A 110 -15.49 -8.05 20.55
C ALA A 110 -16.41 -8.16 19.31
N ASN A 111 -16.91 -7.02 18.84
CA ASN A 111 -17.59 -6.95 17.55
C ASN A 111 -16.57 -7.18 16.42
N GLN A 112 -16.69 -8.32 15.73
CA GLN A 112 -15.75 -8.71 14.67
C GLN A 112 -15.74 -7.75 13.47
N ALA A 113 -16.85 -7.04 13.20
CA ALA A 113 -16.88 -6.02 12.16
C ALA A 113 -16.01 -4.80 12.53
N THR A 114 -15.99 -4.42 13.81
CA THR A 114 -15.07 -3.38 14.30
C THR A 114 -13.61 -3.82 14.24
N VAL A 115 -13.34 -5.11 14.45
CA VAL A 115 -11.99 -5.65 14.28
C VAL A 115 -11.57 -5.65 12.81
N ALA A 116 -12.47 -6.02 11.90
CA ALA A 116 -12.22 -5.92 10.46
C ALA A 116 -11.98 -4.46 10.03
N GLN A 117 -12.70 -3.49 10.62
CA GLN A 117 -12.45 -2.07 10.39
C GLN A 117 -11.04 -1.66 10.79
N ALA A 118 -10.61 -2.00 12.00
CA ALA A 118 -9.25 -1.71 12.46
C ALA A 118 -8.20 -2.39 11.60
N ARG A 119 -8.45 -3.62 11.13
CA ARG A 119 -7.58 -4.33 10.19
C ARG A 119 -7.49 -3.62 8.83
N ASN A 120 -8.61 -3.10 8.32
CA ASN A 120 -8.67 -2.45 7.01
C ASN A 120 -7.88 -1.13 6.98
N TYR A 121 -7.94 -0.37 8.07
CA TYR A 121 -7.29 0.94 8.18
C TYR A 121 -5.92 0.91 8.84
N ALA A 122 -5.47 -0.23 9.37
CA ALA A 122 -4.13 -0.34 9.92
C ALA A 122 -3.08 -0.14 8.82
N GLN A 123 -1.97 0.50 9.19
CA GLN A 123 -0.84 0.66 8.29
C GLN A 123 -0.43 -0.69 7.71
N SER A 124 -0.36 -0.78 6.39
CA SER A 124 -0.07 -2.03 5.70
C SER A 124 1.27 -1.99 4.96
N PHE A 125 1.84 -3.16 4.74
CA PHE A 125 3.10 -3.31 4.01
C PHE A 125 2.86 -3.99 2.67
N THR A 126 3.80 -3.82 1.73
CA THR A 126 3.64 -4.33 0.35
C THR A 126 3.18 -5.79 0.34
N SER A 127 2.04 -6.03 -0.33
CA SER A 127 1.49 -7.36 -0.50
C SER A 127 2.44 -8.24 -1.33
N VAL A 128 2.79 -9.40 -0.79
CA VAL A 128 3.52 -10.44 -1.55
C VAL A 128 2.59 -11.30 -2.40
N PHE A 129 1.27 -11.10 -2.28
CA PHE A 129 0.23 -11.88 -2.97
C PHE A 129 -0.37 -11.16 -4.18
N GLY A 130 0.20 -10.00 -4.56
CA GLY A 130 -0.32 -9.13 -5.61
C GLY A 130 -1.21 -8.01 -5.07
N GLN A 131 -1.71 -7.17 -5.98
CA GLN A 131 -2.47 -5.96 -5.68
C GLN A 131 -3.97 -6.13 -5.73
N ASN A 132 -4.44 -7.19 -6.40
CA ASN A 132 -5.86 -7.48 -6.55
C ASN A 132 -6.53 -7.95 -5.25
N VAL A 133 -5.81 -7.91 -4.13
CA VAL A 133 -6.26 -8.29 -2.80
C VAL A 133 -5.65 -7.34 -1.76
N PRO A 134 -6.40 -6.97 -0.71
CA PRO A 134 -5.87 -6.16 0.38
C PRO A 134 -4.60 -6.78 0.99
N PRO A 135 -3.55 -5.99 1.28
CA PRO A 135 -2.33 -6.52 1.88
C PRO A 135 -2.60 -7.19 3.23
N ALA A 136 -2.01 -8.35 3.47
CA ALA A 136 -2.27 -9.16 4.66
C ALA A 136 -1.27 -8.95 5.81
N TYR A 137 -0.18 -8.22 5.59
CA TYR A 137 0.74 -7.86 6.66
C TYR A 137 0.47 -6.41 7.05
N ILE A 138 -0.03 -6.23 8.26
CA ILE A 138 -0.35 -4.92 8.85
C ILE A 138 0.55 -4.65 10.06
N ASP A 139 0.72 -3.39 10.41
CA ASP A 139 1.42 -2.98 11.62
C ASP A 139 0.58 -3.31 12.86
N LEU A 140 1.18 -4.03 13.81
CA LEU A 140 0.51 -4.44 15.04
C LEU A 140 0.14 -3.24 15.92
N GLY A 141 1.02 -2.22 15.99
CA GLY A 141 0.79 -1.00 16.77
C GLY A 141 -0.37 -0.19 16.21
N SER A 142 -0.37 0.06 14.90
CA SER A 142 -1.46 0.74 14.20
C SER A 142 -2.79 0.02 14.40
N PHE A 143 -2.79 -1.31 14.23
CA PHE A 143 -3.98 -2.14 14.42
C PHE A 143 -4.58 -2.02 15.84
N VAL A 144 -3.75 -2.16 16.89
CA VAL A 144 -4.26 -2.11 18.27
C VAL A 144 -4.68 -0.69 18.68
N GLN A 145 -4.05 0.36 18.15
CA GLN A 145 -4.48 1.74 18.37
C GLN A 145 -5.86 2.01 17.73
N LEU A 146 -6.09 1.55 16.49
CA LEU A 146 -7.39 1.63 15.83
C LEU A 146 -8.47 0.83 16.57
N LEU A 147 -8.14 -0.36 17.08
CA LEU A 147 -9.04 -1.15 17.92
C LEU A 147 -9.40 -0.44 19.23
N ALA A 148 -8.41 0.13 19.91
CA ALA A 148 -8.61 0.83 21.18
C ALA A 148 -9.59 2.00 21.02
N GLN A 149 -9.46 2.75 19.92
CA GLN A 149 -10.32 3.89 19.59
C GLN A 149 -11.75 3.47 19.22
N ASN A 150 -11.91 2.40 18.43
CA ASN A 150 -13.17 2.11 17.77
C ASN A 150 -14.01 1.02 18.47
N SER A 151 -13.42 0.16 19.30
CA SER A 151 -14.12 -0.99 19.90
C SER A 151 -15.19 -0.61 20.93
N GLY A 152 -15.03 0.53 21.62
CA GLY A 152 -15.90 0.93 22.74
C GLY A 152 -15.88 -0.02 23.95
N SER A 153 -14.97 -1.00 23.98
CA SER A 153 -14.87 -2.01 25.03
C SER A 153 -13.67 -1.76 25.94
N VAL A 154 -13.93 -1.55 27.24
CA VAL A 154 -12.87 -1.34 28.24
C VAL A 154 -11.89 -2.52 28.30
N ALA A 155 -12.39 -3.75 28.13
CA ALA A 155 -11.55 -4.94 28.12
C ALA A 155 -10.62 -4.97 26.89
N VAL A 156 -11.14 -4.61 25.71
CA VAL A 156 -10.34 -4.51 24.48
C VAL A 156 -9.31 -3.39 24.63
N SER A 157 -9.72 -2.19 25.06
CA SER A 157 -8.79 -1.06 25.28
C SER A 157 -7.67 -1.40 26.25
N GLN A 158 -7.95 -2.09 27.36
CA GLN A 158 -6.91 -2.51 28.29
C GLN A 158 -5.95 -3.53 27.64
N ALA A 159 -6.48 -4.51 26.90
CA ALA A 159 -5.66 -5.51 26.23
C ALA A 159 -4.79 -4.90 25.12
N THR A 160 -5.30 -3.91 24.37
CA THR A 160 -4.51 -3.17 23.38
C THR A 160 -3.43 -2.32 24.03
N ASP A 161 -3.70 -1.67 25.16
CA ASP A 161 -2.71 -0.91 25.93
C ASP A 161 -1.58 -1.82 26.44
N ASP A 162 -1.92 -3.03 26.90
CA ASP A 162 -0.94 -4.02 27.36
C ASP A 162 -0.05 -4.51 26.20
N VAL A 163 -0.60 -4.69 25.00
CA VAL A 163 0.18 -5.00 23.79
C VAL A 163 1.13 -3.86 23.44
N LEU A 164 0.65 -2.61 23.38
CA LEU A 164 1.50 -1.45 23.10
C LEU A 164 2.61 -1.28 24.14
N ALA A 165 2.30 -1.48 25.42
CA ALA A 165 3.29 -1.42 26.50
C ALA A 165 4.36 -2.52 26.35
N ALA A 166 3.96 -3.75 25.98
CA ALA A 166 4.90 -4.84 25.74
C ALA A 166 5.74 -4.62 24.47
N MET A 167 5.16 -4.06 23.40
CA MET A 167 5.89 -3.65 22.19
C MET A 167 6.95 -2.60 22.54
N ASN A 168 6.57 -1.55 23.27
CA ASN A 168 7.50 -0.50 23.71
C ASN A 168 8.64 -1.02 24.60
N GLN A 169 8.43 -2.10 25.35
CA GLN A 169 9.49 -2.76 26.10
C GLN A 169 10.38 -3.65 25.22
N ALA A 170 9.80 -4.30 24.21
CA ALA A 170 10.54 -5.20 23.32
C ALA A 170 11.35 -4.43 22.28
N ILE A 171 10.88 -3.28 21.81
CA ILE A 171 11.55 -2.48 20.78
C ILE A 171 12.72 -1.72 21.40
N ILE A 172 13.92 -2.04 20.95
CA ILE A 172 15.17 -1.36 21.35
C ILE A 172 15.31 -0.04 20.59
N ALA A 173 14.95 -0.05 19.31
CA ALA A 173 14.94 1.09 18.41
C ALA A 173 14.03 0.79 17.22
N GLU A 174 13.38 1.81 16.68
CA GLU A 174 12.53 1.77 15.50
C GLU A 174 12.81 3.02 14.67
N LYS A 175 12.76 2.88 13.34
CA LYS A 175 12.87 3.98 12.39
C LYS A 175 12.03 3.70 11.17
N HIS A 176 11.20 4.67 10.78
CA HIS A 176 10.44 4.64 9.53
C HIS A 176 10.47 5.98 8.81
N GLY A 177 10.08 5.93 7.53
CA GLY A 177 9.92 7.09 6.66
C GLY A 177 8.56 7.77 6.76
N PRO A 178 8.42 9.02 6.30
CA PRO A 178 7.15 9.75 6.32
C PRO A 178 6.03 9.10 5.47
N ASN A 179 6.37 8.31 4.45
CA ASN A 179 5.35 7.55 3.69
C ASN A 179 5.02 6.19 4.34
N LYS A 180 5.47 5.99 5.58
CA LYS A 180 5.23 4.81 6.41
C LYS A 180 4.68 5.19 7.79
N ASP A 181 3.98 6.31 7.88
CA ASP A 181 3.17 6.68 9.05
C ASP A 181 2.32 5.49 9.52
N GLY A 182 2.17 5.36 10.83
CA GLY A 182 1.55 4.21 11.49
C GLY A 182 2.44 2.97 11.59
N ALA A 183 3.70 3.00 11.12
CA ALA A 183 4.64 1.92 11.39
C ALA A 183 5.18 2.02 12.82
N ASN A 184 5.00 0.95 13.60
CA ASN A 184 5.45 0.82 14.99
C ASN A 184 6.47 -0.32 15.16
N GLY A 185 6.98 -0.86 14.05
CA GLY A 185 8.14 -1.74 14.02
C GLY A 185 7.88 -3.24 14.16
N ILE A 186 6.63 -3.67 14.39
CA ILE A 186 6.25 -5.09 14.39
C ILE A 186 5.02 -5.28 13.52
N SER A 187 5.16 -6.07 12.46
CA SER A 187 4.03 -6.47 11.62
C SER A 187 3.40 -7.79 12.08
N ILE A 188 2.13 -7.97 11.75
CA ILE A 188 1.37 -9.19 12.01
C ILE A 188 0.59 -9.60 10.75
N TYR A 189 0.49 -10.92 10.52
CA TYR A 189 -0.30 -11.46 9.41
C TYR A 189 -1.79 -11.47 9.79
N PHE A 190 -2.58 -10.61 9.14
CA PHE A 190 -4.03 -10.55 9.23
C PHE A 190 -4.63 -10.44 7.81
N PRO A 191 -5.00 -11.57 7.19
CA PRO A 191 -5.58 -11.58 5.85
C PRO A 191 -6.97 -10.90 5.81
N ASN A 192 -7.59 -10.80 4.64
CA ASN A 192 -9.06 -10.65 4.53
C ASN A 192 -9.69 -12.05 4.34
N SER A 193 -11.01 -12.15 4.24
CA SER A 193 -11.67 -13.45 4.13
C SER A 193 -11.28 -14.22 2.84
N GLN A 194 -11.02 -13.50 1.75
CA GLN A 194 -10.57 -14.10 0.48
C GLN A 194 -9.19 -14.76 0.62
N LEU A 195 -8.22 -14.07 1.21
CA LEU A 195 -6.90 -14.63 1.47
C LEU A 195 -6.92 -15.72 2.53
N TYR A 196 -7.82 -15.64 3.50
CA TYR A 196 -7.98 -16.68 4.52
C TYR A 196 -8.52 -18.00 3.93
N GLN A 197 -9.45 -17.92 2.97
CA GLN A 197 -10.02 -19.10 2.30
C GLN A 197 -9.06 -19.76 1.31
N ASN A 198 -8.09 -19.03 0.81
CA ASN A 198 -7.18 -19.51 -0.22
C ASN A 198 -6.15 -20.51 0.37
N PRO A 199 -6.01 -21.73 -0.18
CA PRO A 199 -5.12 -22.76 0.38
C PRO A 199 -3.63 -22.38 0.47
N VAL A 200 -3.14 -21.43 -0.33
CA VAL A 200 -1.73 -21.04 -0.36
C VAL A 200 -1.42 -19.79 0.47
N THR A 201 -2.44 -19.09 0.97
CA THR A 201 -2.29 -17.92 1.83
C THR A 201 -2.94 -18.11 3.21
N GLY A 202 -4.01 -18.90 3.28
CA GLY A 202 -4.81 -19.16 4.47
C GLY A 202 -4.17 -20.09 5.51
N PRO A 203 -4.96 -20.63 6.46
CA PRO A 203 -4.49 -21.35 7.64
C PRO A 203 -3.47 -22.46 7.39
N GLN A 204 -3.66 -23.24 6.31
CA GLN A 204 -2.77 -24.36 5.98
C GLN A 204 -1.37 -23.87 5.65
N SER A 205 -1.26 -22.77 4.90
CA SER A 205 0.01 -22.16 4.54
C SER A 205 0.60 -21.40 5.71
N TYR A 206 -0.21 -20.57 6.38
CA TYR A 206 0.22 -19.75 7.51
C TYR A 206 0.78 -20.59 8.66
N THR A 207 0.07 -21.60 9.13
CA THR A 207 0.52 -22.46 10.24
C THR A 207 1.72 -23.35 9.85
N ALA A 208 1.96 -23.58 8.57
CA ALA A 208 3.17 -24.26 8.09
C ALA A 208 4.39 -23.34 8.08
N VAL A 209 4.24 -22.10 7.58
CA VAL A 209 5.33 -21.12 7.46
C VAL A 209 5.67 -20.47 8.80
N ALA A 210 4.66 -20.03 9.54
CA ALA A 210 4.78 -19.37 10.83
C ALA A 210 4.63 -20.33 12.02
N ARG A 211 4.92 -21.63 11.81
CA ARG A 211 4.62 -22.71 12.77
C ARG A 211 5.02 -22.42 14.22
N ARG A 212 6.25 -21.93 14.44
CA ARG A 212 6.74 -21.63 15.80
C ARG A 212 5.91 -20.54 16.49
N PHE A 213 5.47 -19.54 15.73
CA PHE A 213 4.64 -18.46 16.25
C PHE A 213 3.22 -18.95 16.52
N ALA A 214 2.61 -19.68 15.58
CA ALA A 214 1.30 -20.31 15.78
C ALA A 214 1.29 -21.26 16.99
N GLU A 215 2.31 -22.12 17.16
CA GLU A 215 2.40 -23.01 18.33
C GLU A 215 2.63 -22.28 19.67
N ALA A 216 3.10 -21.02 19.64
CA ALA A 216 3.43 -20.23 20.83
C ALA A 216 2.38 -19.16 21.17
N THR A 217 1.43 -18.91 20.28
CA THR A 217 0.44 -17.83 20.42
C THR A 217 -0.98 -18.36 20.20
N LEU A 218 -1.98 -17.52 20.48
CA LEU A 218 -3.39 -17.76 20.15
C LEU A 218 -3.79 -17.03 18.86
N TRP A 219 -2.84 -16.60 18.04
CA TRP A 219 -3.15 -15.77 16.88
C TRP A 219 -3.82 -16.56 15.76
N ASP A 220 -3.37 -17.78 15.46
CA ASP A 220 -4.05 -18.65 14.51
C ASP A 220 -5.42 -19.11 15.03
N ASP A 221 -5.54 -19.39 16.34
CA ASP A 221 -6.84 -19.63 16.98
C ASP A 221 -7.78 -18.44 16.81
N TYR A 222 -7.28 -17.22 17.02
CA TYR A 222 -8.06 -16.00 16.81
C TYR A 222 -8.45 -15.80 15.36
N LEU A 223 -7.56 -16.01 14.39
CA LEU A 223 -7.92 -15.97 12.98
C LEU A 223 -9.01 -17.00 12.67
N ALA A 224 -8.91 -18.23 13.19
CA ALA A 224 -9.96 -19.23 13.06
C ALA A 224 -11.29 -18.79 13.68
N TYR A 225 -11.27 -18.14 14.85
CA TYR A 225 -12.46 -17.56 15.45
C TYR A 225 -13.06 -16.44 14.58
N HIS A 226 -12.25 -15.47 14.17
CA HIS A 226 -12.67 -14.31 13.39
C HIS A 226 -13.39 -14.72 12.10
N TYR A 227 -12.87 -15.77 11.43
CA TYR A 227 -13.42 -16.23 10.15
C TYR A 227 -14.39 -17.41 10.25
N THR A 228 -14.51 -18.13 11.36
CA THR A 228 -15.40 -19.32 11.43
C THR A 228 -16.29 -19.38 12.66
N GLY A 229 -16.09 -18.48 13.63
CA GLY A 229 -16.75 -18.51 14.93
C GLY A 229 -16.31 -19.67 15.83
N ARG A 230 -15.24 -20.40 15.46
CA ARG A 230 -14.68 -21.48 16.28
C ARG A 230 -14.04 -20.91 17.53
N ALA A 231 -14.75 -20.97 18.66
CA ALA A 231 -14.23 -20.54 19.96
C ALA A 231 -12.99 -21.36 20.37
N PHE A 232 -12.13 -20.73 21.16
CA PHE A 232 -10.89 -21.31 21.68
C PHE A 232 -10.64 -20.95 23.14
N ASP A 233 -9.90 -21.81 23.84
CA ASP A 233 -9.50 -21.59 25.23
C ASP A 233 -8.23 -20.74 25.31
N PHE A 234 -7.98 -20.13 26.46
CA PHE A 234 -6.79 -19.28 26.69
C PHE A 234 -5.43 -20.03 26.59
N THR A 235 -5.44 -21.36 26.50
CA THR A 235 -4.20 -22.14 26.40
C THR A 235 -4.00 -22.59 24.95
N PRO A 236 -2.88 -22.21 24.29
CA PRO A 236 -2.53 -22.77 22.99
C PRO A 236 -2.39 -24.29 23.13
N THR A 237 -3.22 -25.05 22.43
CA THR A 237 -3.25 -26.52 22.54
C THR A 237 -2.84 -27.20 21.24
N GLU A 238 -3.32 -26.70 20.09
CA GLU A 238 -3.06 -27.26 18.77
C GLU A 238 -3.12 -26.15 17.71
N LEU A 239 -2.43 -26.34 16.58
CA LEU A 239 -2.52 -25.43 15.43
C LEU A 239 -3.96 -25.32 14.93
N ALA A 240 -4.46 -24.10 14.80
CA ALA A 240 -5.82 -23.82 14.37
C ALA A 240 -5.94 -23.81 12.84
N VAL A 241 -6.14 -25.00 12.27
CA VAL A 241 -6.52 -25.16 10.86
C VAL A 241 -7.99 -25.62 10.81
N PRO A 242 -8.93 -24.76 10.38
CA PRO A 242 -10.32 -25.17 10.20
C PRO A 242 -10.45 -26.29 9.17
N ASP A 243 -11.53 -27.07 9.27
CA ASP A 243 -11.89 -28.05 8.24
C ASP A 243 -11.98 -27.37 6.87
N ALA A 244 -11.56 -28.07 5.81
CA ALA A 244 -11.60 -27.52 4.45
C ALA A 244 -13.00 -27.10 3.97
N ASN A 245 -14.05 -27.59 4.63
CA ASN A 245 -15.45 -27.24 4.36
C ASN A 245 -16.07 -26.33 5.44
N ALA A 246 -15.26 -25.80 6.38
CA ALA A 246 -15.74 -24.85 7.37
C ALA A 246 -16.30 -23.62 6.65
N ALA A 247 -17.48 -23.16 7.06
CA ALA A 247 -18.04 -21.94 6.53
C ALA A 247 -17.18 -20.77 7.00
N VAL A 248 -16.58 -20.06 6.06
CA VAL A 248 -15.86 -18.82 6.35
C VAL A 248 -16.86 -17.66 6.34
N THR A 249 -16.94 -16.97 7.47
CA THR A 249 -17.57 -15.66 7.60
C THR A 249 -16.60 -14.58 7.14
N ALA A 250 -17.13 -13.48 6.62
CA ALA A 250 -16.36 -12.29 6.24
C ALA A 250 -16.79 -11.11 7.14
N PRO A 251 -16.18 -10.91 8.33
CA PRO A 251 -16.66 -9.91 9.28
C PRO A 251 -16.60 -8.47 8.76
N GLY A 252 -15.70 -8.19 7.81
CA GLY A 252 -15.61 -6.91 7.12
C GLY A 252 -16.60 -6.76 5.96
N SER A 253 -17.30 -7.83 5.56
CA SER A 253 -18.16 -7.77 4.38
C SER A 253 -19.40 -6.90 4.64
N GLY A 254 -19.75 -6.08 3.66
CA GLY A 254 -20.88 -5.16 3.69
C GLY A 254 -21.99 -5.57 2.73
N GLN A 255 -23.25 -5.37 3.12
CA GLN A 255 -24.37 -5.40 2.19
C GLN A 255 -24.54 -4.01 1.58
N ILE A 256 -23.67 -3.66 0.65
CA ILE A 256 -23.63 -2.35 0.02
C ILE A 256 -24.55 -2.34 -1.20
N ALA A 257 -25.31 -1.27 -1.35
CA ALA A 257 -26.05 -0.96 -2.57
C ALA A 257 -25.78 0.49 -3.00
N ILE A 258 -25.57 0.65 -4.30
CA ILE A 258 -25.37 1.92 -4.99
C ILE A 258 -26.52 2.14 -5.97
N SER A 259 -27.08 3.35 -6.01
CA SER A 259 -28.10 3.71 -7.00
C SER A 259 -27.50 3.78 -8.41
N GLU A 260 -28.36 3.86 -9.43
CA GLU A 260 -27.91 4.33 -10.75
C GLU A 260 -27.30 5.74 -10.61
N LEU A 261 -26.23 6.00 -11.37
CA LEU A 261 -25.59 7.31 -11.39
C LEU A 261 -26.50 8.35 -12.04
N THR A 262 -26.63 9.50 -11.38
CA THR A 262 -27.20 10.70 -11.96
C THR A 262 -26.06 11.61 -12.44
N LEU A 263 -26.19 12.14 -13.65
CA LEU A 263 -25.22 13.05 -14.26
C LEU A 263 -25.84 14.44 -14.42
N SER A 264 -25.07 15.50 -14.15
CA SER A 264 -25.52 16.87 -14.48
C SER A 264 -25.61 17.12 -15.98
N ASP A 265 -24.74 16.49 -16.77
CA ASP A 265 -24.73 16.50 -18.23
C ASP A 265 -24.10 15.17 -18.72
N ASN A 266 -24.35 14.78 -19.96
CA ASN A 266 -23.70 13.61 -20.58
C ASN A 266 -22.53 14.00 -21.48
N VAL A 267 -22.13 15.27 -21.46
CA VAL A 267 -20.98 15.80 -22.19
C VAL A 267 -20.05 16.52 -21.22
N ALA A 268 -18.77 16.13 -21.22
CA ALA A 268 -17.69 16.84 -20.54
C ALA A 268 -16.74 17.48 -21.56
N ALA A 269 -16.05 18.54 -21.18
CA ALA A 269 -14.95 19.13 -21.95
C ALA A 269 -13.98 19.82 -20.98
N PRO A 270 -12.75 20.15 -21.41
CA PRO A 270 -11.82 20.90 -20.59
C PRO A 270 -12.43 22.21 -20.04
N GLY A 271 -12.44 22.35 -18.72
CA GLY A 271 -13.07 23.44 -17.97
C GLY A 271 -14.60 23.37 -17.88
N ALA A 272 -15.21 22.26 -18.26
CA ALA A 272 -16.64 21.99 -18.23
C ALA A 272 -16.90 20.56 -17.69
N PRO A 273 -16.74 20.36 -16.37
CA PRO A 273 -16.85 19.05 -15.75
C PRO A 273 -18.31 18.57 -15.64
N VAL A 274 -18.48 17.29 -15.35
CA VAL A 274 -19.77 16.64 -15.09
C VAL A 274 -19.86 16.21 -13.63
N LEU A 275 -20.92 16.62 -12.93
CA LEU A 275 -21.22 16.13 -11.60
C LEU A 275 -21.82 14.74 -11.67
N LEU A 276 -21.13 13.78 -11.04
CA LEU A 276 -21.59 12.42 -10.77
C LEU A 276 -22.27 12.39 -9.40
N SER A 277 -23.42 11.72 -9.28
CA SER A 277 -24.12 11.56 -8.01
C SER A 277 -24.76 10.18 -7.89
N ALA A 278 -24.60 9.53 -6.73
CA ALA A 278 -25.30 8.28 -6.40
C ALA A 278 -25.61 8.19 -4.89
N ASP A 279 -26.72 7.55 -4.56
CA ASP A 279 -27.06 7.19 -3.18
C ASP A 279 -26.41 5.86 -2.81
N ILE A 280 -25.70 5.85 -1.70
CA ILE A 280 -25.01 4.69 -1.12
C ILE A 280 -25.74 4.27 0.15
N SER A 281 -26.04 2.99 0.25
CA SER A 281 -26.64 2.36 1.43
C SER A 281 -25.90 1.10 1.81
N GLY A 282 -25.97 0.73 3.09
CA GLY A 282 -25.31 -0.47 3.61
C GLY A 282 -24.45 -0.17 4.83
N ASN A 283 -23.57 -1.12 5.13
CA ASN A 283 -22.71 -1.09 6.31
C ASN A 283 -21.35 -1.70 5.96
N ASN A 284 -20.36 -1.49 6.83
CA ASN A 284 -18.97 -1.89 6.61
C ASN A 284 -18.35 -1.28 5.34
N ILE A 285 -18.70 -0.04 5.00
CA ILE A 285 -18.06 0.68 3.90
C ILE A 285 -16.65 1.08 4.37
N GLY A 286 -15.64 0.65 3.62
CA GLY A 286 -14.24 0.97 3.83
C GLY A 286 -13.86 2.19 3.02
N TYR A 287 -13.75 2.06 1.71
CA TYR A 287 -13.32 3.14 0.81
C TYR A 287 -14.33 3.34 -0.33
N ALA A 288 -14.32 4.54 -0.90
CA ALA A 288 -14.98 4.84 -2.16
C ALA A 288 -13.92 5.34 -3.14
N TYR A 289 -14.09 4.99 -4.41
CA TYR A 289 -13.17 5.37 -5.46
C TYR A 289 -13.92 5.95 -6.65
N LEU A 290 -13.32 6.96 -7.28
CA LEU A 290 -13.60 7.32 -8.67
C LEU A 290 -12.99 6.23 -9.54
N TRP A 291 -13.68 5.85 -10.60
CA TRP A 291 -13.12 5.04 -11.67
C TRP A 291 -13.50 5.62 -13.02
N VAL A 292 -12.51 5.72 -13.90
CA VAL A 292 -12.65 6.27 -15.24
C VAL A 292 -12.03 5.31 -16.24
N GLY A 293 -12.74 5.06 -17.33
CA GLY A 293 -12.22 4.28 -18.45
C GLY A 293 -12.58 4.90 -19.80
N PHE A 294 -11.61 4.93 -20.72
CA PHE A 294 -11.85 5.33 -22.11
C PHE A 294 -12.41 4.15 -22.90
N TYR A 295 -13.55 4.32 -23.56
CA TYR A 295 -14.17 3.27 -24.35
C TYR A 295 -13.67 3.31 -25.81
N ASP A 296 -12.92 2.28 -26.21
CA ASP A 296 -12.52 2.07 -27.59
C ASP A 296 -13.60 1.26 -28.33
N GLU A 297 -14.38 1.96 -29.16
CA GLU A 297 -15.44 1.36 -29.98
C GLU A 297 -14.93 0.31 -30.98
N GLN A 298 -13.69 0.43 -31.47
CA GLN A 298 -13.15 -0.49 -32.47
C GLN A 298 -12.73 -1.82 -31.84
N ALA A 299 -12.12 -1.74 -30.64
CA ALA A 299 -11.75 -2.91 -29.86
C ALA A 299 -12.94 -3.52 -29.12
N ASN A 300 -14.00 -2.73 -28.87
CA ASN A 300 -15.07 -3.06 -27.93
C ASN A 300 -14.52 -3.35 -26.53
N SER A 301 -13.61 -2.48 -26.08
CA SER A 301 -12.87 -2.61 -24.82
C SER A 301 -12.74 -1.27 -24.12
N ILE A 302 -12.61 -1.30 -22.80
CA ILE A 302 -12.41 -0.10 -21.98
C ILE A 302 -10.95 -0.07 -21.49
N PHE A 303 -10.22 0.98 -21.83
CA PHE A 303 -8.92 1.29 -21.23
C PHE A 303 -9.13 1.93 -19.85
N VAL A 304 -8.58 1.34 -18.79
CA VAL A 304 -8.64 1.94 -17.45
C VAL A 304 -7.75 3.18 -17.44
N ALA A 305 -8.37 4.34 -17.31
CA ALA A 305 -7.72 5.63 -17.44
C ALA A 305 -7.31 6.23 -16.09
N ASP A 306 -8.18 6.09 -15.10
CA ASP A 306 -7.97 6.68 -13.77
C ASP A 306 -8.71 5.90 -12.69
N THR A 307 -8.15 5.90 -11.49
CA THR A 307 -8.81 5.43 -10.28
C THR A 307 -8.24 6.19 -9.10
N ASP A 308 -9.09 6.89 -8.34
CA ASP A 308 -8.65 7.69 -7.21
C ASP A 308 -9.59 7.53 -6.01
N TYR A 309 -9.11 7.79 -4.79
CA TYR A 309 -9.94 7.82 -3.60
C TYR A 309 -10.94 8.97 -3.66
N LEU A 310 -12.17 8.70 -3.20
CA LEU A 310 -13.17 9.73 -2.95
C LEU A 310 -13.24 10.05 -1.47
N ASP A 311 -13.15 11.34 -1.15
CA ASP A 311 -13.22 11.83 0.22
C ASP A 311 -14.60 11.61 0.83
N SER A 312 -14.62 11.14 2.07
CA SER A 312 -15.81 11.20 2.93
C SER A 312 -15.99 12.61 3.52
N ALA A 313 -17.21 12.93 3.97
CA ALA A 313 -17.51 14.22 4.59
C ALA A 313 -16.66 14.51 5.83
N ASP A 314 -16.33 13.46 6.59
CA ASP A 314 -15.43 13.50 7.73
C ASP A 314 -14.33 12.45 7.56
N SER A 315 -13.10 12.76 7.98
CA SER A 315 -11.99 11.80 8.02
C SER A 315 -11.40 11.73 9.42
N ARG A 316 -10.79 10.60 9.76
CA ARG A 316 -10.12 10.40 11.05
C ARG A 316 -8.66 10.06 10.81
N THR A 317 -7.81 10.47 11.74
CA THR A 317 -6.38 10.17 11.72
C THR A 317 -5.96 9.58 13.06
N ILE A 318 -5.25 8.45 13.02
CA ILE A 318 -4.62 7.84 14.19
C ILE A 318 -3.21 7.45 13.78
N ASP A 319 -2.22 7.89 14.55
CA ASP A 319 -0.82 7.55 14.33
C ASP A 319 -0.31 7.89 12.91
N GLY A 320 -0.79 9.01 12.36
CA GLY A 320 -0.48 9.45 10.99
C GLY A 320 -1.27 8.73 9.88
N VAL A 321 -2.00 7.66 10.19
CA VAL A 321 -2.87 6.97 9.22
C VAL A 321 -4.24 7.64 9.15
N THR A 322 -4.56 8.20 7.99
CA THR A 322 -5.87 8.83 7.71
C THR A 322 -6.80 7.85 7.01
N TYR A 323 -8.06 7.81 7.44
CA TYR A 323 -9.09 6.92 6.88
C TYR A 323 -10.48 7.60 6.88
N PRO A 324 -11.39 7.18 5.99
CA PRO A 324 -12.70 7.81 5.86
C PRO A 324 -13.64 7.46 7.02
N ASP A 325 -14.49 8.41 7.39
CA ASP A 325 -15.65 8.22 8.26
C ASP A 325 -16.94 8.50 7.46
N TRP A 326 -17.58 7.44 7.00
CA TRP A 326 -18.84 7.49 6.26
C TRP A 326 -20.06 7.79 7.14
N GLY A 327 -19.88 7.90 8.47
CA GLY A 327 -20.96 8.09 9.42
C GLY A 327 -21.87 6.87 9.54
N THR A 328 -23.13 7.10 9.92
CA THR A 328 -24.14 6.05 10.07
C THR A 328 -25.31 6.29 9.14
N GLY A 329 -25.74 5.24 8.43
CA GLY A 329 -26.87 5.30 7.52
C GLY A 329 -26.46 5.64 6.09
N ASP A 330 -27.47 5.85 5.26
CA ASP A 330 -27.30 6.11 3.84
C ASP A 330 -26.77 7.53 3.61
N PHE A 331 -25.98 7.71 2.55
CA PHE A 331 -25.43 9.00 2.14
C PHE A 331 -25.43 9.14 0.62
N THR A 332 -25.41 10.37 0.14
CA THR A 332 -25.22 10.66 -1.30
C THR A 332 -23.75 10.99 -1.52
N LEU A 333 -23.14 10.29 -2.46
CA LEU A 333 -21.78 10.56 -2.91
C LEU A 333 -21.85 11.42 -4.18
N GLU A 334 -21.11 12.52 -4.18
CA GLU A 334 -21.05 13.46 -5.30
C GLU A 334 -19.59 13.73 -5.66
N PHE A 335 -19.29 13.77 -6.96
CA PHE A 335 -17.95 14.09 -7.47
C PHE A 335 -18.05 14.85 -8.79
N GLU A 336 -17.37 15.98 -8.90
CA GLU A 336 -17.29 16.76 -10.13
C GLU A 336 -16.11 16.25 -10.97
N TRP A 337 -16.41 15.52 -12.04
CA TRP A 337 -15.40 14.92 -12.90
C TRP A 337 -14.98 15.88 -14.02
N GLU A 338 -13.72 16.32 -13.96
CA GLU A 338 -13.01 16.99 -15.05
C GLU A 338 -12.36 15.93 -15.95
N PRO A 339 -12.53 16.00 -17.29
CA PRO A 339 -12.03 14.96 -18.19
C PRO A 339 -10.51 15.08 -18.38
N LEU A 340 -9.77 14.53 -17.43
CA LEU A 340 -8.31 14.46 -17.40
C LEU A 340 -7.81 13.03 -17.64
N MET A 341 -6.60 12.95 -18.21
CA MET A 341 -5.82 11.73 -18.39
C MET A 341 -4.41 11.96 -17.87
N PHE A 342 -3.72 10.89 -17.52
CA PHE A 342 -2.34 10.97 -17.05
C PHE A 342 -1.38 10.25 -18.00
N ALA A 343 -0.19 10.80 -18.12
CA ALA A 343 0.93 10.16 -18.79
C ALA A 343 2.18 10.21 -17.91
N VAL A 344 3.11 9.29 -18.15
CA VAL A 344 4.48 9.39 -17.63
C VAL A 344 5.39 9.83 -18.77
N SER A 345 6.30 10.75 -18.44
CA SER A 345 7.18 11.42 -19.39
C SER A 345 8.64 11.20 -19.02
N ASP A 346 9.46 10.91 -20.03
CA ASP A 346 10.93 10.90 -19.94
C ASP A 346 11.55 12.26 -20.32
N GLY A 347 10.71 13.28 -20.55
CA GLY A 347 11.09 14.61 -21.02
C GLY A 347 11.21 14.72 -22.54
N THR A 348 11.13 13.60 -23.27
CA THR A 348 11.10 13.55 -24.74
C THR A 348 9.83 12.89 -25.27
N ASN A 349 9.44 11.77 -24.65
CA ASN A 349 8.26 10.98 -24.95
C ASN A 349 7.34 10.96 -23.72
N SER A 350 6.04 10.90 -23.98
CA SER A 350 5.01 10.70 -22.96
C SER A 350 4.19 9.47 -23.31
N VAL A 351 3.91 8.63 -22.30
CA VAL A 351 3.14 7.39 -22.43
C VAL A 351 1.96 7.46 -21.46
N LEU A 352 0.74 7.29 -21.98
CA LEU A 352 -0.48 7.26 -21.16
C LEU A 352 -0.43 6.12 -20.13
N THR A 353 -0.90 6.40 -18.92
CA THR A 353 -1.03 5.39 -17.86
C THR A 353 -2.09 5.81 -16.86
N ALA A 354 -2.77 4.83 -16.27
CA ALA A 354 -3.47 5.06 -15.01
C ALA A 354 -2.45 5.28 -13.89
N LEU A 355 -2.76 6.20 -12.98
CA LEU A 355 -2.04 6.42 -11.73
C LEU A 355 -2.92 5.95 -10.58
N THR A 356 -2.43 5.00 -9.78
CA THR A 356 -3.21 4.43 -8.67
C THR A 356 -2.73 4.99 -7.32
N PRO A 357 -3.58 5.65 -6.52
CA PRO A 357 -3.20 6.16 -5.22
C PRO A 357 -2.86 5.02 -4.26
N GLN A 358 -1.92 5.24 -3.35
CA GLN A 358 -1.49 4.24 -2.37
C GLN A 358 -2.06 4.46 -0.97
N SER A 359 -2.60 5.64 -0.67
CA SER A 359 -3.17 5.98 0.63
C SER A 359 -4.32 6.96 0.50
N TYR A 360 -5.31 6.82 1.38
CA TYR A 360 -6.44 7.73 1.49
C TYR A 360 -6.06 8.98 2.29
N GLY A 361 -6.61 10.15 1.90
CA GLY A 361 -6.56 11.37 2.70
C GLY A 361 -5.17 12.00 2.86
N ALA A 362 -4.20 11.62 2.02
CA ALA A 362 -2.92 12.31 1.94
C ALA A 362 -3.10 13.68 1.26
N ALA A 363 -2.32 14.68 1.66
CA ALA A 363 -2.28 15.94 0.93
C ALA A 363 -1.80 15.71 -0.51
N PRO A 364 -2.28 16.46 -1.52
CA PRO A 364 -1.92 16.24 -2.92
C PRO A 364 -0.40 16.19 -3.18
N GLU A 365 0.39 17.00 -2.47
CA GLU A 365 1.84 17.03 -2.53
C GLU A 365 2.54 15.83 -1.86
N GLU A 366 1.86 15.12 -0.98
CA GLU A 366 2.36 13.97 -0.21
C GLU A 366 1.81 12.64 -0.73
N ALA A 367 0.70 12.67 -1.47
CA ALA A 367 0.05 11.50 -2.04
C ALA A 367 1.00 10.73 -2.96
N LEU A 368 1.07 9.42 -2.71
CA LEU A 368 1.84 8.49 -3.51
C LEU A 368 0.93 7.85 -4.55
N TYR A 369 1.35 7.94 -5.81
CA TYR A 369 0.69 7.26 -6.92
C TYR A 369 1.62 6.27 -7.57
N THR A 370 1.04 5.21 -8.12
CA THR A 370 1.81 4.16 -8.77
C THR A 370 1.34 3.87 -10.17
N THR A 371 2.30 3.50 -11.01
CA THR A 371 2.04 2.80 -12.27
C THR A 371 2.93 1.57 -12.35
N ASP A 372 2.40 0.54 -12.98
CA ASP A 372 3.06 -0.75 -13.14
C ASP A 372 3.53 -0.96 -14.57
N GLY A 373 4.57 -1.77 -14.72
CA GLY A 373 5.21 -1.97 -16.00
C GLY A 373 6.30 -3.03 -15.97
N PHE A 374 7.02 -3.12 -17.09
CA PHE A 374 8.23 -3.91 -17.20
C PHE A 374 9.45 -3.00 -17.22
N TYR A 375 10.31 -3.14 -16.22
CA TYR A 375 11.62 -2.51 -16.19
C TYR A 375 12.64 -3.39 -16.93
N THR A 376 13.39 -2.83 -17.86
CA THR A 376 14.47 -3.51 -18.58
C THR A 376 15.80 -2.83 -18.37
N TYR A 377 16.78 -3.57 -17.89
CA TYR A 377 18.13 -3.06 -17.66
C TYR A 377 18.90 -2.89 -18.98
N ALA A 378 19.62 -1.78 -19.12
CA ALA A 378 20.37 -1.45 -20.33
C ALA A 378 21.62 -2.30 -20.53
N ASP A 379 22.21 -2.79 -19.44
CA ASP A 379 23.51 -3.47 -19.43
C ASP A 379 23.42 -4.92 -19.92
N ASP A 380 22.35 -5.64 -19.55
CA ASP A 380 22.15 -7.04 -19.91
C ASP A 380 20.81 -7.37 -20.59
N GLY A 381 19.87 -6.41 -20.60
CA GLY A 381 18.53 -6.60 -21.18
C GLY A 381 17.60 -7.46 -20.33
N GLU A 382 17.94 -7.74 -19.06
CA GLU A 382 17.04 -8.44 -18.16
C GLU A 382 15.79 -7.59 -17.91
N THR A 383 14.62 -8.23 -17.98
CA THR A 383 13.32 -7.58 -17.74
C THR A 383 12.67 -8.13 -16.48
N ARG A 384 12.07 -7.26 -15.67
CA ARG A 384 11.29 -7.64 -14.48
C ARG A 384 10.02 -6.81 -14.37
N TYR A 385 8.99 -7.38 -13.75
CA TYR A 385 7.83 -6.60 -13.34
C TYR A 385 8.28 -5.51 -12.36
N ALA A 386 7.83 -4.29 -12.56
CA ALA A 386 8.22 -3.16 -11.73
C ALA A 386 7.06 -2.21 -11.50
N ARG A 387 7.13 -1.53 -10.35
CA ARG A 387 6.24 -0.47 -9.93
C ARG A 387 7.01 0.82 -9.76
N LEU A 388 6.52 1.87 -10.39
CA LEU A 388 7.00 3.24 -10.21
C LEU A 388 6.17 3.93 -9.13
N LEU A 389 6.81 4.66 -8.21
CA LEU A 389 6.13 5.46 -7.17
C LEU A 389 6.39 6.94 -7.44
N PHE A 390 5.34 7.68 -7.75
CA PHE A 390 5.36 9.12 -7.97
C PHE A 390 4.86 9.85 -6.73
N GLN A 391 5.44 11.01 -6.46
CA GLN A 391 4.98 11.94 -5.44
C GLN A 391 5.18 13.36 -5.95
N ASN A 392 4.11 14.16 -5.92
CA ASN A 392 4.10 15.55 -6.41
C ASN A 392 4.68 15.67 -7.83
N GLY A 393 4.16 14.86 -8.77
CA GLY A 393 4.56 14.92 -10.18
C GLY A 393 5.87 14.25 -10.56
N VAL A 394 6.66 13.76 -9.59
CA VAL A 394 8.00 13.25 -9.87
C VAL A 394 8.17 11.82 -9.36
N LEU A 395 8.79 10.97 -10.18
CA LEU A 395 9.18 9.62 -9.80
C LEU A 395 10.17 9.67 -8.63
N ARG A 396 9.79 9.02 -7.52
CA ARG A 396 10.61 8.93 -6.31
C ARG A 396 11.37 7.62 -6.22
N GLN A 397 10.71 6.50 -6.54
CA GLN A 397 11.26 5.17 -6.35
C GLN A 397 10.74 4.19 -7.41
N VAL A 398 11.55 3.16 -7.67
CA VAL A 398 11.22 2.05 -8.56
C VAL A 398 11.38 0.76 -7.77
N PHE A 399 10.38 -0.11 -7.76
CA PHE A 399 10.47 -1.44 -7.15
C PHE A 399 10.30 -2.53 -8.19
N GLY A 400 11.29 -3.39 -8.34
CA GLY A 400 11.21 -4.61 -9.15
C GLY A 400 10.80 -5.82 -8.33
N PHE A 401 10.09 -6.76 -8.96
CA PHE A 401 9.64 -8.00 -8.35
C PHE A 401 10.41 -9.19 -8.93
N ASN A 402 10.61 -10.25 -8.14
CA ASN A 402 11.42 -11.40 -8.55
C ASN A 402 10.77 -12.28 -9.64
N GLY A 403 9.51 -11.99 -10.02
CA GLY A 403 8.78 -12.69 -11.07
C GLY A 403 8.35 -11.77 -12.21
N THR A 404 7.61 -12.33 -13.16
CA THR A 404 6.97 -11.59 -14.26
C THR A 404 5.58 -11.07 -13.88
N SER A 405 5.30 -10.96 -12.58
CA SER A 405 4.01 -10.52 -12.03
C SER A 405 4.24 -9.69 -10.78
N GLU A 406 3.20 -9.01 -10.33
CA GLU A 406 3.08 -8.26 -9.07
C GLU A 406 3.30 -9.06 -7.77
N THR A 407 3.56 -10.38 -7.86
CA THR A 407 3.71 -11.25 -6.68
C THR A 407 5.17 -11.41 -6.24
N GLY A 408 5.36 -11.66 -4.94
CA GLY A 408 6.67 -11.83 -4.33
C GLY A 408 7.24 -10.56 -3.70
N ALA A 409 8.41 -10.71 -3.07
CA ALA A 409 9.05 -9.61 -2.35
C ALA A 409 9.69 -8.60 -3.33
N PRO A 410 9.34 -7.30 -3.25
CA PRO A 410 9.93 -6.28 -4.10
C PRO A 410 11.36 -5.93 -3.65
N ARG A 411 12.15 -5.38 -4.57
CA ARG A 411 13.44 -4.75 -4.31
C ARG A 411 13.49 -3.42 -5.03
N GLU A 412 14.01 -2.40 -4.35
CA GLU A 412 14.21 -1.12 -5.00
C GLU A 412 15.25 -1.25 -6.13
N ILE A 413 14.97 -0.59 -7.25
CA ILE A 413 15.86 -0.43 -8.40
C ILE A 413 16.32 1.02 -8.39
N ILE A 414 17.63 1.25 -8.59
CA ILE A 414 18.19 2.59 -8.79
C ILE A 414 18.37 2.79 -10.30
N PRO A 415 17.53 3.58 -10.97
CA PRO A 415 17.58 3.67 -12.42
C PRO A 415 18.89 4.23 -12.93
N GLN A 416 19.38 3.66 -14.04
CA GLN A 416 20.55 4.14 -14.76
C GLN A 416 20.15 4.68 -16.15
N PRO A 417 20.93 5.60 -16.73
CA PRO A 417 20.69 6.06 -18.09
C PRO A 417 20.72 4.89 -19.08
N GLY A 418 19.71 4.84 -19.95
CA GLY A 418 19.51 3.79 -20.94
C GLY A 418 18.58 2.67 -20.48
N ASP A 419 18.31 2.53 -19.17
CA ASP A 419 17.30 1.60 -18.69
C ASP A 419 15.93 2.01 -19.23
N THR A 420 15.02 1.05 -19.44
CA THR A 420 13.70 1.35 -19.98
C THR A 420 12.57 0.86 -19.09
N PHE A 421 11.42 1.48 -19.24
CA PHE A 421 10.18 1.08 -18.59
C PHE A 421 9.06 1.02 -19.61
N THR A 422 8.46 -0.15 -19.78
CA THR A 422 7.28 -0.34 -20.63
C THR A 422 6.05 -0.36 -19.73
N VAL A 423 5.18 0.63 -19.90
CA VAL A 423 3.94 0.77 -19.11
C VAL A 423 3.04 -0.45 -19.36
N LEU A 424 2.40 -0.93 -18.31
CA LEU A 424 1.36 -1.95 -18.41
C LEU A 424 -0.02 -1.30 -18.31
N GLU A 425 -0.75 -1.34 -19.42
CA GLU A 425 -2.11 -0.82 -19.57
C GLU A 425 -3.14 -1.86 -19.14
N GLN A 426 -4.20 -1.42 -18.47
CA GLN A 426 -5.33 -2.30 -18.11
C GLN A 426 -6.49 -2.10 -19.09
N TRP A 427 -7.01 -3.22 -19.61
CA TRP A 427 -8.07 -3.25 -20.61
C TRP A 427 -9.19 -4.21 -20.21
N TRP A 428 -10.44 -3.75 -20.31
CA TRP A 428 -11.63 -4.55 -20.03
C TRP A 428 -12.39 -4.83 -21.33
N ASP A 429 -12.30 -6.05 -21.82
CA ASP A 429 -12.99 -6.47 -23.05
C ASP A 429 -14.47 -6.71 -22.76
N LEU A 430 -15.33 -6.19 -23.64
CA LEU A 430 -16.78 -6.26 -23.50
C LEU A 430 -17.40 -7.30 -24.45
N ASP A 431 -18.52 -7.88 -24.04
CA ASP A 431 -19.39 -8.63 -24.95
C ASP A 431 -20.32 -7.70 -25.77
N ALA A 432 -21.15 -8.30 -26.62
CA ALA A 432 -22.13 -7.57 -27.43
C ALA A 432 -23.24 -6.86 -26.63
N ARG A 433 -23.31 -7.06 -25.31
CA ARG A 433 -24.24 -6.42 -24.38
C ARG A 433 -23.55 -5.38 -23.49
N GLY A 434 -22.26 -5.10 -23.72
CA GLY A 434 -21.47 -4.17 -22.92
C GLY A 434 -21.04 -4.74 -21.56
N GLN A 435 -21.11 -6.06 -21.35
CA GLN A 435 -20.68 -6.69 -20.11
C GLN A 435 -19.19 -7.05 -20.20
N VAL A 436 -18.44 -6.76 -19.14
CA VAL A 436 -17.02 -7.15 -19.05
C VAL A 436 -16.92 -8.67 -19.06
N VAL A 437 -16.19 -9.21 -20.03
CA VAL A 437 -15.93 -10.66 -20.15
C VAL A 437 -14.48 -11.01 -19.84
N GLN A 438 -13.57 -10.05 -19.95
CA GLN A 438 -12.15 -10.26 -19.70
C GLN A 438 -11.51 -8.97 -19.21
N ARG A 439 -10.68 -9.07 -18.16
CA ARG A 439 -9.77 -8.01 -17.72
C ARG A 439 -8.35 -8.45 -18.10
N THR A 440 -7.64 -7.66 -18.89
CA THR A 440 -6.29 -7.97 -19.38
C THR A 440 -5.32 -6.84 -19.07
N THR A 441 -4.05 -7.20 -18.99
CA THR A 441 -2.95 -6.25 -18.95
C THR A 441 -2.18 -6.36 -20.27
N GLN A 442 -1.89 -5.24 -20.90
CA GLN A 442 -1.19 -5.16 -22.19
C GLN A 442 0.02 -4.23 -22.07
N GLU A 443 1.06 -4.50 -22.84
CA GLU A 443 2.21 -3.58 -22.93
C GLU A 443 1.81 -2.34 -23.72
N GLY A 444 1.92 -1.19 -23.08
CA GLY A 444 1.74 0.12 -23.69
C GLY A 444 3.05 0.66 -24.27
N GLY A 445 3.25 1.97 -24.15
CA GLY A 445 4.49 2.63 -24.59
C GLY A 445 5.70 2.34 -23.69
N THR A 446 6.89 2.51 -24.26
CA THR A 446 8.17 2.40 -23.56
C THR A 446 8.83 3.76 -23.40
N LEU A 447 9.27 4.06 -22.17
CA LEU A 447 10.06 5.23 -21.80
C LEU A 447 11.50 4.83 -21.53
N THR A 448 12.44 5.76 -21.76
CA THR A 448 13.88 5.52 -21.52
C THR A 448 14.40 6.46 -20.45
N PHE A 449 15.01 5.92 -19.39
CA PHE A 449 15.69 6.71 -18.38
C PHE A 449 16.88 7.46 -19.00
N GLY A 450 16.84 8.79 -18.91
CA GLY A 450 17.96 9.66 -19.27
C GLY A 450 18.73 10.11 -18.03
N ASP A 451 19.09 11.39 -18.01
CA ASP A 451 19.73 12.02 -16.84
C ASP A 451 18.71 12.57 -15.83
N GLN A 452 17.41 12.40 -16.07
CA GLN A 452 16.32 12.86 -15.20
C GLN A 452 15.42 11.68 -14.82
N MET A 453 14.83 11.76 -13.63
CA MET A 453 13.70 10.90 -13.27
C MET A 453 12.50 11.22 -14.14
N PHE A 454 11.63 10.22 -14.35
CA PHE A 454 10.35 10.45 -15.00
C PHE A 454 9.46 11.40 -14.20
N THR A 455 8.61 12.11 -14.90
CA THR A 455 7.55 12.93 -14.32
C THR A 455 6.20 12.42 -14.80
N TRP A 456 5.14 12.65 -14.03
CA TRP A 456 3.81 12.54 -14.60
C TRP A 456 3.44 13.84 -15.34
N GLU A 457 2.51 13.73 -16.27
CA GLU A 457 1.89 14.83 -16.99
C GLU A 457 0.38 14.66 -16.90
N GLU A 458 -0.30 15.75 -16.57
CA GLU A 458 -1.76 15.86 -16.69
C GLU A 458 -2.09 16.30 -18.11
N LEU A 459 -3.05 15.61 -18.72
CA LEU A 459 -3.48 15.81 -20.11
C LEU A 459 -4.98 15.99 -20.15
N ASP A 460 -5.47 16.85 -21.06
CA ASP A 460 -6.88 16.84 -21.43
C ASP A 460 -7.24 15.47 -22.02
N ALA A 461 -8.37 14.90 -21.59
CA ALA A 461 -8.83 13.64 -22.13
C ALA A 461 -9.15 13.75 -23.62
N ALA A 462 -8.78 12.72 -24.38
CA ALA A 462 -9.07 12.68 -25.81
C ALA A 462 -10.59 12.65 -26.05
N ALA A 463 -11.07 13.33 -27.09
CA ALA A 463 -12.47 13.28 -27.46
C ALA A 463 -12.93 11.84 -27.75
N GLY A 464 -14.07 11.45 -27.20
CA GLY A 464 -14.58 10.09 -27.27
C GLY A 464 -15.52 9.78 -26.11
N ASP A 465 -15.96 8.52 -26.02
CA ASP A 465 -16.84 8.08 -24.95
C ASP A 465 -16.03 7.51 -23.79
N TYR A 466 -16.40 7.91 -22.57
CA TYR A 466 -15.81 7.46 -21.32
C TYR A 466 -16.88 6.80 -20.47
N VAL A 467 -16.46 5.77 -19.75
CA VAL A 467 -17.22 5.15 -18.68
C VAL A 467 -16.67 5.70 -17.37
N VAL A 468 -17.51 6.39 -16.61
CA VAL A 468 -17.15 7.02 -15.34
C VAL A 468 -18.06 6.52 -14.25
N GLY A 469 -17.55 6.41 -13.03
CA GLY A 469 -18.41 6.09 -11.91
C GLY A 469 -17.70 5.84 -10.60
N PHE A 470 -18.43 5.18 -9.70
CA PHE A 470 -17.99 4.95 -8.33
C PHE A 470 -17.80 3.46 -8.07
N ILE A 471 -16.73 3.14 -7.36
CA ILE A 471 -16.49 1.84 -6.76
C ILE A 471 -16.57 2.02 -5.25
N ILE A 472 -17.48 1.31 -4.59
CA ILE A 472 -17.59 1.28 -3.14
C ILE A 472 -17.04 -0.05 -2.64
N GLU A 473 -16.00 0.01 -1.81
CA GLU A 473 -15.32 -1.14 -1.25
C GLU A 473 -15.71 -1.34 0.23
N ASP A 474 -16.05 -2.57 0.61
CA ASP A 474 -16.28 -2.94 2.00
C ASP A 474 -14.98 -3.22 2.78
N LEU A 475 -15.08 -3.39 4.10
CA LEU A 475 -13.92 -3.65 4.97
C LEU A 475 -13.27 -5.04 4.76
N ASP A 476 -13.80 -5.87 3.87
CA ASP A 476 -13.21 -7.15 3.47
C ASP A 476 -12.62 -7.11 2.04
N GLY A 477 -12.71 -5.96 1.36
CA GLY A 477 -12.20 -5.73 0.01
C GLY A 477 -13.18 -6.12 -1.10
N ASN A 478 -14.47 -6.35 -0.80
CA ASN A 478 -15.46 -6.58 -1.84
C ASN A 478 -15.95 -5.25 -2.40
N GLN A 479 -16.09 -5.19 -3.72
CA GLN A 479 -16.44 -3.97 -4.43
C GLN A 479 -17.84 -4.05 -5.05
N VAL A 480 -18.58 -2.95 -4.97
CA VAL A 480 -19.84 -2.72 -5.70
C VAL A 480 -19.67 -1.46 -6.54
N GLU A 481 -20.03 -1.55 -7.81
CA GLU A 481 -19.69 -0.56 -8.83
C GLU A 481 -20.97 0.01 -9.46
N ALA A 482 -21.00 1.31 -9.76
CA ALA A 482 -21.99 1.91 -10.66
C ALA A 482 -21.30 2.82 -11.65
N TYR A 483 -21.70 2.72 -12.92
CA TYR A 483 -21.09 3.44 -14.03
C TYR A 483 -22.12 4.13 -14.92
N ALA A 484 -21.68 5.20 -15.57
CA ALA A 484 -22.42 5.91 -16.60
C ALA A 484 -21.48 6.31 -17.75
N THR A 485 -22.05 6.56 -18.92
CA THR A 485 -21.29 7.01 -20.10
C THR A 485 -21.34 8.53 -20.22
N VAL A 486 -20.18 9.15 -20.41
CA VAL A 486 -20.02 10.57 -20.71
C VAL A 486 -19.19 10.72 -21.98
N THR A 487 -19.63 11.60 -22.88
CA THR A 487 -18.88 11.93 -24.10
C THR A 487 -17.99 13.14 -23.86
N VAL A 488 -16.68 13.01 -24.07
CA VAL A 488 -15.72 14.12 -24.05
C VAL A 488 -15.63 14.78 -25.43
N ARG A 489 -15.63 16.13 -25.48
CA ARG A 489 -15.64 16.91 -26.73
C ARG A 489 -14.56 17.97 -26.85
#